data_AF-U5YLT1-F1
#
_entry.id   AF-U5YLT1-F1
#
_cell.length_a   1.000
_cell.length_b   1.000
_cell.length_c   1.000
_cell.angle_alpha   90.00
_cell.angle_beta   90.00
_cell.angle_gamma   90.00
#
_symmetry.space_group_name_H-M   'P 1'
#
loop_
_entity.id
_entity.type
_entity.pdbx_description
1 polymer ?
#
loop_
_entity_poly.entity_id
_entity_poly.type
_entity_poly.pdbx_seq_one_letter_code
_entity_poly.pdbx_strand_id
1 'polypeptide(L)'
;AGVCFEDKLFPKTNSFIAGEKQPLADLDEFCGKIKAGKDAQGGDDFSIVARVEAFIAGRGLDEALRRASAYHAAGADGILMHSALAVPDEILAFMREWGDRCPVV
;
A
#
# COMPACT_ATOMS: atom_id res chain seq x y z
N ALA A 1 -9.75 -11.26 -10.90
CA ALA A 1 -8.47 -11.78 -10.36
C ALA A 1 -7.45 -10.65 -10.41
N GLY A 2 -6.35 -10.69 -9.66
CA GLY A 2 -5.48 -9.51 -9.57
C GLY A 2 -4.10 -9.80 -9.00
N VAL A 3 -3.31 -8.75 -8.88
CA VAL A 3 -1.97 -8.76 -8.29
C VAL A 3 -1.87 -7.71 -7.19
N CYS A 4 -1.05 -7.99 -6.18
CA CYS A 4 -0.76 -7.07 -5.10
C CYS A 4 0.72 -6.68 -5.16
N PHE A 5 1.01 -5.38 -5.25
CA PHE A 5 2.36 -4.83 -5.16
C PHE A 5 2.55 -4.23 -3.77
N GLU A 6 3.74 -4.37 -3.18
CA GLU A 6 4.08 -3.71 -1.91
C GLU A 6 5.15 -2.64 -2.11
N ASP A 7 5.06 -1.54 -1.36
CA ASP A 7 5.89 -0.35 -1.51
C ASP A 7 7.25 -0.43 -0.79
N LYS A 8 7.81 -1.64 -0.69
CA LYS A 8 9.18 -1.85 -0.21
C LYS A 8 10.20 -1.73 -1.34
N LEU A 9 11.46 -1.46 -0.95
CA LEU A 9 12.58 -1.65 -1.86
C LEU A 9 12.76 -3.13 -2.21
N PHE A 10 13.16 -3.39 -3.46
CA PHE A 10 13.56 -4.71 -3.92
C PHE A 10 15.07 -4.91 -3.66
N PRO A 11 15.54 -6.10 -3.20
CA PRO A 11 14.79 -7.34 -2.97
C PRO A 11 13.87 -7.28 -1.76
N LYS A 12 12.78 -8.05 -1.82
CA LYS A 12 11.71 -8.04 -0.82
C LYS A 12 12.20 -8.43 0.58
N THR A 13 11.96 -7.56 1.55
CA THR A 13 12.19 -7.85 2.98
C THR A 13 10.88 -8.24 3.66
N ASN A 14 10.87 -9.35 4.40
CA ASN A 14 9.67 -9.84 5.07
C ASN A 14 9.22 -8.88 6.20
N SER A 15 7.90 -8.66 6.31
CA SER A 15 7.27 -7.74 7.25
C SER A 15 7.42 -8.12 8.73
N PHE A 16 7.81 -9.36 9.03
CA PHE A 16 8.06 -9.85 10.39
C PHE A 16 9.54 -9.84 10.81
N ILE A 17 10.45 -9.40 9.94
CA ILE A 17 11.87 -9.28 10.31
C ILE A 17 12.00 -8.09 11.27
N ALA A 18 12.20 -8.39 12.55
CA ALA A 18 12.42 -7.43 13.60
C ALA A 18 13.79 -6.75 13.40
N GLY A 19 13.78 -5.46 13.11
CA GLY A 19 15.00 -4.69 12.89
C GLY A 19 14.75 -3.52 11.94
N GLU A 20 14.71 -2.32 12.51
CA GLU A 20 14.72 -1.02 11.83
C GLU A 20 13.49 -0.63 11.00
N LYS A 21 13.30 0.69 10.87
CA LYS A 21 12.35 1.30 9.94
C LYS A 21 12.74 0.90 8.52
N GLN A 22 12.19 -0.21 8.04
CA GLN A 22 12.53 -0.74 6.71
C GLN A 22 12.37 0.38 5.66
N PRO A 23 13.34 0.56 4.76
CA PRO A 23 13.24 1.56 3.74
C PRO A 23 12.08 1.20 2.81
N LEU A 24 11.19 2.18 2.59
CA LEU A 24 10.13 2.07 1.62
C LEU A 24 10.62 2.67 0.30
N ALA A 25 10.06 2.19 -0.80
CA ALA A 25 10.25 2.80 -2.10
C ALA A 25 9.82 4.27 -2.06
N ASP A 26 10.45 5.05 -2.95
CA ASP A 26 10.00 6.41 -3.19
C ASP A 26 8.54 6.41 -3.64
N LEU A 27 7.80 7.45 -3.25
CA LEU A 27 6.37 7.52 -3.52
C LEU A 27 6.09 7.54 -5.03
N ASP A 28 6.85 8.34 -5.78
CA ASP A 28 6.66 8.50 -7.21
C ASP A 28 7.13 7.25 -7.97
N GLU A 29 8.20 6.60 -7.50
CA GLU A 29 8.64 5.30 -8.01
C GLU A 29 7.51 4.25 -7.93
N PHE A 30 6.87 4.12 -6.76
CA PHE A 30 5.82 3.13 -6.58
C PHE A 30 4.53 3.50 -7.35
N CYS A 31 4.18 4.78 -7.40
CA CYS A 31 3.09 5.26 -8.26
C CYS A 31 3.36 4.95 -9.74
N GLY A 32 4.62 5.08 -10.19
CA GLY A 32 5.03 4.72 -11.55
C GLY A 32 4.80 3.25 -11.85
N LYS A 33 5.10 2.35 -10.89
CA LYS A 33 4.83 0.90 -11.04
C LYS A 33 3.34 0.59 -11.16
N ILE A 34 2.50 1.24 -10.36
CA ILE A 34 1.04 1.08 -10.44
C ILE A 34 0.54 1.53 -11.82
N LYS A 35 0.92 2.74 -12.26
CA LYS A 35 0.53 3.29 -13.56
C LYS A 35 0.97 2.38 -14.70
N ALA A 36 2.23 1.95 -14.71
CA ALA A 36 2.74 1.03 -15.72
C ALA A 36 1.98 -0.31 -15.71
N GLY A 37 1.60 -0.80 -14.53
CA GLY A 37 0.77 -1.99 -14.39
C GLY A 37 -0.63 -1.78 -14.99
N LYS A 38 -1.28 -0.64 -14.72
CA LYS A 38 -2.60 -0.30 -15.28
C LYS A 38 -2.54 -0.09 -16.80
N ASP A 39 -1.53 0.59 -17.30
CA ASP A 39 -1.31 0.83 -18.74
C ASP A 39 -1.08 -0.47 -19.53
N ALA A 40 -0.51 -1.49 -18.89
CA ALA A 40 -0.26 -2.80 -19.49
C ALA A 40 -1.47 -3.75 -19.45
N GLN A 41 -2.58 -3.36 -18.81
CA GLN A 41 -3.77 -4.21 -18.71
C GLN A 41 -4.45 -4.35 -20.08
N GLY A 42 -4.79 -5.59 -20.47
CA GLY A 42 -5.54 -5.86 -21.69
C GLY A 42 -7.06 -5.70 -21.55
N GLY A 43 -7.57 -5.43 -20.35
CA GLY A 43 -8.99 -5.29 -20.05
C GLY A 43 -9.28 -5.00 -18.57
N ASP A 44 -10.53 -4.66 -18.26
CA ASP A 44 -10.94 -4.07 -16.97
C ASP A 44 -11.14 -5.08 -15.82
N ASP A 45 -11.10 -6.39 -16.11
CA ASP A 45 -11.36 -7.45 -15.13
C ASP A 45 -10.16 -7.77 -14.21
N PHE A 46 -9.00 -7.17 -14.47
CA PHE A 46 -7.77 -7.39 -13.70
C PHE A 46 -7.50 -6.26 -12.72
N SER A 47 -7.42 -6.58 -11.43
CA SER A 47 -7.22 -5.59 -10.37
C SER A 47 -5.75 -5.49 -9.94
N ILE A 48 -5.28 -4.28 -9.70
CA ILE A 48 -4.00 -3.98 -9.04
C ILE A 48 -4.30 -3.42 -7.65
N VAL A 49 -3.87 -4.16 -6.63
CA VAL A 49 -3.96 -3.74 -5.23
C VAL A 49 -2.60 -3.20 -4.78
N ALA A 50 -2.60 -2.03 -4.16
CA ALA A 50 -1.40 -1.44 -3.58
C ALA A 50 -1.34 -1.74 -2.09
N ARG A 51 -0.35 -2.54 -1.67
CA ARG A 51 -0.05 -2.84 -0.28
C ARG A 51 0.85 -1.77 0.31
N VAL A 52 0.37 -1.12 1.36
CA VAL A 52 1.05 -0.04 2.07
C VAL A 52 1.74 -0.60 3.31
N GLU A 53 3.07 -0.52 3.36
CA GLU A 53 3.89 -1.04 4.47
C GLU A 53 4.31 0.07 5.46
N ALA A 54 3.63 1.22 5.47
CA ALA A 54 3.96 2.35 6.34
C ALA A 54 3.92 2.02 7.84
N PHE A 55 2.90 1.28 8.30
CA PHE A 55 2.83 0.82 9.69
C PHE A 55 3.92 -0.21 10.01
N ILE A 56 4.15 -1.16 9.10
CA ILE A 56 5.23 -2.16 9.21
C ILE A 56 6.60 -1.48 9.31
N ALA A 57 6.83 -0.41 8.57
CA ALA A 57 8.06 0.38 8.62
C ALA A 57 8.09 1.40 9.78
N GLY A 58 7.10 1.42 10.66
CA GLY A 58 7.04 2.32 11.82
C GLY A 58 6.94 3.80 11.47
N ARG A 59 6.23 4.15 10.38
CA ARG A 59 6.05 5.53 9.90
C ARG A 59 4.73 6.19 10.33
N GLY A 60 3.79 5.42 10.87
CA GLY A 60 2.53 5.91 11.45
C GLY A 60 1.43 6.22 10.42
N LEU A 61 0.31 6.75 10.92
CA LEU A 61 -0.95 6.94 10.18
C LEU A 61 -0.84 7.95 9.04
N ASP A 62 -0.22 9.11 9.28
CA ASP A 62 -0.13 10.18 8.28
C ASP A 62 0.61 9.70 7.02
N GLU A 63 1.70 8.96 7.19
CA GLU A 63 2.44 8.39 6.07
C GLU A 63 1.64 7.28 5.37
N ALA A 64 0.90 6.46 6.12
CA ALA A 64 0.02 5.44 5.54
C ALA A 64 -1.07 6.08 4.66
N LEU A 65 -1.72 7.15 5.13
CA LEU A 65 -2.73 7.90 4.39
C LEU A 65 -2.14 8.59 3.16
N ARG A 66 -0.97 9.23 3.31
CA ARG A 66 -0.25 9.89 2.20
C ARG A 66 0.05 8.90 1.07
N ARG A 67 0.56 7.72 1.43
CA ARG A 67 0.89 6.64 0.48
C ARG A 67 -0.36 6.07 -0.17
N ALA A 68 -1.35 5.65 0.62
CA ALA A 68 -2.61 5.12 0.11
C ALA A 68 -3.30 6.10 -0.86
N SER A 69 -3.33 7.39 -0.53
CA SER A 69 -3.94 8.42 -1.37
C SER A 69 -3.22 8.56 -2.71
N ALA A 70 -1.89 8.55 -2.70
CA ALA A 70 -1.09 8.62 -3.92
C ALA A 70 -1.27 7.37 -4.79
N TYR A 71 -1.34 6.18 -4.18
CA TYR A 71 -1.50 4.92 -4.89
C TYR A 71 -2.89 4.78 -5.50
N HIS A 72 -3.93 5.23 -4.78
CA HIS A 72 -5.27 5.34 -5.33
C HIS A 72 -5.31 6.33 -6.50
N ALA A 73 -4.71 7.52 -6.36
CA ALA A 73 -4.62 8.50 -7.46
C ALA A 73 -3.79 7.99 -8.66
N ALA A 74 -2.86 7.06 -8.44
CA ALA A 74 -2.10 6.39 -9.49
C ALA A 74 -2.90 5.28 -10.21
N GLY A 75 -4.11 4.94 -9.75
CA GLY A 75 -5.01 3.98 -10.38
C GLY A 75 -5.07 2.61 -9.69
N ALA A 76 -4.60 2.48 -8.44
CA ALA A 76 -4.80 1.26 -7.68
C ALA A 76 -6.30 1.02 -7.42
N ASP A 77 -6.74 -0.21 -7.72
CA ASP A 77 -8.15 -0.63 -7.60
C ASP A 77 -8.55 -0.91 -6.14
N GLY A 78 -7.56 -1.08 -5.26
CA GLY A 78 -7.75 -1.23 -3.82
C GLY A 78 -6.45 -1.00 -3.06
N ILE A 79 -6.58 -0.73 -1.76
CA ILE A 79 -5.46 -0.58 -0.83
C ILE A 79 -5.44 -1.75 0.13
N LEU A 80 -4.31 -2.47 0.20
CA LEU A 80 -4.09 -3.43 1.27
C LEU A 80 -3.35 -2.71 2.40
N MET A 81 -4.03 -2.52 3.54
CA MET A 81 -3.44 -1.85 4.69
C MET A 81 -2.96 -2.88 5.72
N HIS A 82 -1.65 -2.91 5.99
CA HIS A 82 -1.08 -3.93 6.86
C HIS A 82 -0.47 -3.35 8.13
N SER A 83 -0.78 -3.99 9.26
CA SER A 83 -0.17 -3.76 10.57
C SER A 83 0.40 -5.07 11.11
N ALA A 84 1.51 -4.99 11.84
CA ALA A 84 2.12 -6.13 12.55
C ALA A 84 1.62 -6.26 13.99
N LEU A 85 0.78 -5.34 14.47
CA LEU A 85 0.26 -5.38 15.84
C LEU A 85 -0.80 -6.49 15.98
N ALA A 86 -0.86 -7.08 17.17
CA ALA A 86 -1.89 -8.04 17.53
C ALA A 86 -3.27 -7.39 17.78
N VAL A 87 -3.34 -6.05 17.74
CA VAL A 87 -4.54 -5.25 17.96
C VAL A 87 -4.88 -4.43 16.71
N PRO A 88 -6.15 -4.16 16.42
CA PRO A 88 -6.57 -3.58 15.14
C PRO A 88 -6.48 -2.04 15.08
N ASP A 89 -5.99 -1.38 16.11
CA ASP A 89 -6.05 0.08 16.31
C ASP A 89 -5.52 0.89 15.12
N GLU A 90 -4.39 0.49 14.53
CA GLU A 90 -3.82 1.15 13.34
C GLU A 90 -4.75 1.03 12.12
N ILE A 91 -5.34 -0.14 11.91
CA ILE A 91 -6.28 -0.38 10.80
C ILE A 91 -7.57 0.40 11.03
N LEU A 92 -8.11 0.40 12.24
CA LEU A 92 -9.30 1.18 12.58
C LEU A 92 -9.05 2.69 12.46
N ALA A 93 -7.86 3.16 12.82
CA ALA A 93 -7.47 4.56 12.64
C ALA A 93 -7.37 4.92 11.16
N PHE A 94 -6.75 4.07 10.33
CA PHE A 94 -6.72 4.26 8.89
C PHE A 94 -8.12 4.32 8.28
N MET A 95 -9.00 3.36 8.60
CA MET A 95 -10.36 3.30 8.06
C MET A 95 -11.19 4.55 8.39
N ARG A 96 -11.05 5.12 9.61
CA ARG A 96 -11.74 6.37 9.99
C ARG A 96 -11.37 7.55 9.11
N GLU A 97 -10.10 7.67 8.72
CA GLU A 97 -9.59 8.79 7.92
C GLU A 97 -9.64 8.53 6.39
N TRP A 98 -9.71 7.25 5.99
CA TRP A 98 -9.66 6.86 4.58
C TRP A 98 -10.90 7.28 3.79
N GLY A 99 -12.05 7.44 4.46
CA GLY A 99 -13.25 8.03 3.85
C GLY A 99 -13.76 7.28 2.61
N ASP A 100 -13.64 5.95 2.59
CA ASP A 100 -14.17 5.04 1.57
C ASP A 100 -13.82 5.41 0.11
N ARG A 101 -12.65 6.00 -0.12
CA ARG A 101 -12.19 6.45 -1.45
C ARG A 101 -12.01 5.29 -2.44
N CYS A 102 -11.56 4.14 -1.96
CA CYS A 102 -11.58 2.87 -2.67
C CYS A 102 -11.59 1.69 -1.68
N PRO A 103 -11.88 0.46 -2.13
CA PRO A 103 -11.87 -0.72 -1.28
C PRO A 103 -10.55 -0.91 -0.51
N VAL A 104 -10.68 -1.26 0.77
CA VAL A 104 -9.54 -1.62 1.63
C VAL A 104 -9.56 -3.12 1.88
N VAL A 105 -8.39 -3.76 1.74
CA VAL A 105 -8.12 -5.18 1.98
C VAL A 105 -7.26 -5.36 3.21
#